data_AF-A0A4U9TXZ1-F1
#
_entry.id   AF-A0A4U9TXZ1-F1
#
_cell.length_a   1.000
_cell.length_b   1.000
_cell.length_c   1.000
_cell.angle_alpha   90.00
_cell.angle_beta   90.00
_cell.angle_gamma   90.00
#
_symmetry.space_group_name_H-M   'P 1'
#
loop_
_entity.id
_entity.type
_entity.pdbx_description
1 polymer ?
#
loop_
_entity_poly.entity_id
_entity_poly.type
_entity_poly.pdbx_seq_one_letter_code
_entity_poly.pdbx_strand_id
1 'polypeptide(L)' 'MMAFMAEYQGGELRHDPKELLNAGWYRYDQLPMLPPPGTVARRLIEDTVALCRAE' A
#
# COMPACT_ATOMS: atom_id res chain seq x y z
N MET A 1 2.05 10.74 -13.30
CA MET A 1 1.19 9.84 -12.49
C MET A 1 0.44 10.68 -11.49
N MET A 2 -0.81 10.33 -11.18
CA MET A 2 -1.58 10.97 -10.09
C MET A 2 -1.66 9.99 -8.92
N ALA A 3 -1.45 10.49 -7.71
CA ALA A 3 -1.44 9.70 -6.49
C ALA A 3 -2.77 9.87 -5.74
N PHE A 4 -3.33 8.77 -5.25
CA PHE A 4 -4.58 8.76 -4.49
C PHE A 4 -4.43 7.88 -3.25
N MET A 5 -5.14 8.25 -2.18
CA MET A 5 -5.33 7.44 -0.98
C MET A 5 -6.80 7.03 -0.91
N ALA A 6 -7.06 5.83 -0.40
CA ALA A 6 -8.40 5.31 -0.22
C ALA A 6 -8.46 4.45 1.03
N GLU A 7 -9.61 4.46 1.70
CA GLU A 7 -9.90 3.59 2.82
C GLU A 7 -10.65 2.34 2.35
N TYR A 8 -10.39 1.23 3.03
CA TYR A 8 -11.04 -0.02 2.73
C TYR A 8 -12.49 -0.03 3.24
N GLN A 9 -13.47 -0.13 2.34
CA GLN A 9 -14.88 -0.16 2.70
C GLN A 9 -15.40 -1.58 3.05
N GLY A 10 -14.87 -2.63 2.42
CA GLY A 10 -15.32 -4.01 2.62
C GLY A 10 -15.03 -4.95 1.43
N GLY A 11 -15.26 -6.26 1.62
CA GLY A 11 -15.02 -7.31 0.62
C GLY A 11 -14.01 -8.39 1.05
N GLU A 12 -13.49 -9.13 0.08
CA GLU A 12 -12.38 -10.08 0.25
C GLU A 12 -11.32 -9.83 -0.82
N LEU A 13 -10.04 -9.98 -0.47
CA LEU A 13 -8.94 -9.78 -1.40
C LEU A 13 -8.87 -10.94 -2.41
N ARG A 14 -9.17 -10.66 -3.67
CA ARG A 14 -9.03 -11.61 -4.80
C ARG A 14 -8.29 -10.92 -5.94
N HIS A 15 -7.01 -11.22 -6.11
CA HIS A 15 -6.19 -10.62 -7.16
C HIS A 15 -6.25 -11.44 -8.46
N ASP A 16 -6.01 -10.78 -9.60
CA ASP A 16 -5.85 -11.45 -10.89
C ASP A 16 -4.40 -11.93 -11.06
N PRO A 17 -4.15 -13.25 -11.19
CA PRO A 17 -2.81 -13.80 -11.34
C PRO A 17 -2.10 -13.42 -12.65
N LYS A 18 -2.82 -12.86 -13.64
CA LYS A 18 -2.20 -12.34 -14.87
C LYS A 18 -1.46 -11.03 -14.66
N GLU A 19 -1.95 -10.20 -13.73
CA GLU A 19 -1.40 -8.88 -13.44
C GLU A 19 -0.51 -8.91 -12.18
N LEU A 20 -0.95 -9.62 -11.13
CA LEU A 20 -0.30 -9.63 -9.83
C LEU A 20 0.07 -11.06 -9.43
N LEU A 21 1.30 -11.28 -9.03
CA LEU A 21 1.75 -12.59 -8.51
C LEU A 21 1.26 -12.84 -7.08
N ASN A 22 1.12 -11.78 -6.29
CA ASN A 22 0.68 -11.84 -4.90
C ASN A 22 0.07 -10.49 -4.50
N ALA A 23 -0.95 -10.54 -3.66
CA ALA A 23 -1.49 -9.39 -2.96
C ALA A 23 -1.81 -9.80 -1.52
N GLY A 24 -1.52 -8.90 -0.57
CA GLY A 24 -1.80 -9.14 0.85
C GLY A 24 -1.99 -7.82 1.60
N TRP A 25 -2.62 -7.91 2.76
CA TRP A 25 -2.72 -6.81 3.70
C TRP A 25 -1.54 -6.86 4.66
N TYR A 26 -0.83 -5.75 4.81
CA TYR A 26 0.34 -5.64 5.67
C TYR A 26 0.07 -4.57 6.72
N ARG A 27 0.46 -4.84 7.97
CA ARG A 27 0.46 -3.78 8.98
C ARG A 27 1.50 -2.74 8.63
N TYR A 28 1.22 -1.49 8.99
CA TYR A 28 2.08 -0.34 8.72
C TYR A 28 3.50 -0.46 9.31
N ASP A 29 3.69 -1.31 10.33
CA ASP A 29 4.97 -1.58 11.01
C ASP A 29 5.66 -2.86 10.52
N GLN A 30 5.02 -3.65 9.65
CA GLN A 30 5.51 -4.92 9.11
C GLN A 30 5.46 -4.92 7.58
N LEU A 31 6.03 -3.87 6.97
CA LEU A 31 6.07 -3.72 5.52
C LEU A 31 7.17 -4.60 4.89
N PRO A 32 6.90 -5.19 3.71
CA PRO A 32 7.90 -5.95 2.96
C PRO A 32 8.90 -5.00 2.28
N MET A 33 9.73 -5.53 1.37
CA MET A 33 10.61 -4.71 0.54
C MET A 33 9.79 -3.69 -0.25
N LEU A 34 10.07 -2.41 -0.01
CA LEU A 34 9.38 -1.29 -0.64
C LEU A 34 10.13 -0.78 -1.87
N PRO A 35 9.44 -0.07 -2.78
CA PRO A 35 10.08 0.61 -3.89
C PRO A 35 11.15 1.62 -3.44
N PRO A 36 12.10 1.98 -4.34
CA PRO A 36 13.15 2.95 -4.03
C PRO A 36 12.58 4.32 -3.58
N PRO A 37 13.28 5.02 -2.68
CA PRO A 37 12.99 6.41 -2.34
C PRO A 37 12.94 7.30 -3.58
N GLY A 38 12.06 8.31 -3.57
CA GLY A 38 11.86 9.24 -4.69
C GLY A 38 10.79 8.80 -5.70
N THR A 39 10.26 7.58 -5.60
CA THR A 39 9.11 7.15 -6.40
C THR A 39 7.79 7.62 -5.78
N VAL A 40 6.78 7.87 -6.63
CA VAL A 40 5.43 8.21 -6.17
C VAL A 40 4.84 7.09 -5.30
N ALA A 41 5.11 5.83 -5.66
CA ALA A 41 4.67 4.67 -4.89
C ALA A 41 5.27 4.66 -3.47
N ARG A 42 6.58 4.90 -3.35
CA ARG A 42 7.22 4.98 -2.03
C ARG A 42 6.66 6.12 -1.19
N ARG A 43 6.39 7.28 -1.81
CA ARG A 43 5.82 8.43 -1.10
C ARG A 43 4.43 8.13 -0.55
N LEU A 44 3.55 7.53 -1.35
CA LEU A 44 2.20 7.15 -0.91
C LEU A 44 2.24 6.20 0.29
N ILE A 45 3.11 5.18 0.24
CA ILE A 45 3.22 4.20 1.33
C ILE A 45 3.69 4.87 2.63
N GLU A 46 4.72 5.72 2.57
CA GLU A 46 5.23 6.42 3.76
C GLU A 46 4.21 7.40 4.34
N ASP A 47 3.45 8.11 3.50
CA ASP A 47 2.40 9.01 3.95
C ASP A 47 1.25 8.23 4.64
N THR A 48 0.86 7.06 4.11
CA THR A 48 -0.11 6.17 4.79
C THR A 48 0.42 5.65 6.13
N VAL A 49 1.70 5.27 6.22
CA VAL A 49 2.32 4.85 7.48
C VAL A 49 2.31 5.99 8.52
N ALA A 50 2.58 7.22 8.08
CA ALA A 50 2.54 8.38 8.95
C ALA A 50 1.13 8.63 9.51
N LEU A 51 0.09 8.47 8.68
CA LEU A 51 -1.31 8.55 9.12
C LEU A 51 -1.62 7.47 10.18
N CYS A 52 -1.30 6.21 9.92
CA CYS A 52 -1.55 5.12 10.86
C CYS A 52 -0.77 5.21 12.19
N ARG A 53 0.31 6.01 12.25
CA ARG A 53 1.06 6.27 13.48
C ARG A 53 0.54 7.48 14.26
N ALA A 54 -0.20 8.36 13.60
CA ALA A 54 -0.78 9.55 14.20
C ALA A 54 -2.12 9.25 14.89
N GLU A 55 -2.75 8.13 14.53
CA GLU A 55 -3.88 7.49 15.24
C GLU A 55 -3.41 6.72 16.48
#